data_AF-A0A7X2P039-F1
#
_entry.id   AF-A0A7X2P039-F1
#
_cell.length_a   1.000
_cell.length_b   1.000
_cell.length_c   1.000
_cell.angle_alpha   90.00
_cell.angle_beta   90.00
_cell.angle_gamma   90.00
#
_symmetry.space_group_name_H-M   'P 1'
#
loop_
_entity.id
_entity.type
_entity.pdbx_description
1 polymer ?
#
loop_
_entity_poly.entity_id
_entity_poly.type
_entity_poly.pdbx_seq_one_letter_code
_entity_poly.pdbx_strand_id
1 'polypeptide(L)'
;MTRKTPLQRPRALRYLGKTIAKVVSRLETAAETIGPLPPGMRMTGVTAGQFSAIDALEHMVNELGPASVRVSTWTTGIYDVERTRAIRVDGRITDVRFLLDRGTFEKSPQFAGPLIEVLGESAFRCLSVHAKVIIVDGGPGRRAVFRSSMNLNKNLRTEQFDIDVDDEVAGFYALWFDGLWEESGRTNDNRRIIAAIYDRYRALPGAGAPATGEALQDRPDLRQRRVRKGDVTMTLADLHSLIGD
;
A
#
# COMPACT_ATOMS: atom_id res chain seq x y z
N MET A 1 36.20 25.77 -24.75
CA MET A 1 34.92 25.08 -25.01
C MET A 1 34.98 23.68 -24.41
N THR A 2 34.39 23.49 -23.24
CA THR A 2 34.33 22.20 -22.54
C THR A 2 33.21 21.35 -23.14
N ARG A 3 33.55 20.22 -23.77
CA ARG A 3 32.56 19.25 -24.28
C ARG A 3 31.80 18.68 -23.09
N LYS A 4 30.49 18.96 -23.01
CA LYS A 4 29.58 18.30 -22.05
C LYS A 4 29.62 16.79 -22.32
N THR A 5 30.06 16.00 -21.35
CA THR A 5 29.94 14.55 -21.37
C THR A 5 28.46 14.19 -21.61
N PRO A 6 28.11 13.34 -22.59
CA PRO A 6 26.73 12.95 -22.81
C PRO A 6 26.20 12.30 -21.54
N LEU A 7 25.11 12.83 -20.98
CA LEU A 7 24.38 12.18 -19.89
C LEU A 7 23.97 10.78 -20.40
N GLN A 8 24.59 9.75 -19.83
CA GLN A 8 24.25 8.37 -20.14
C GLN A 8 22.77 8.18 -19.81
N ARG A 9 21.96 7.86 -20.81
CA ARG A 9 20.53 7.57 -20.60
C ARG A 9 20.41 6.48 -19.54
N PRO A 10 19.54 6.63 -18.53
CA PRO A 10 19.29 5.57 -17.56
C PRO A 10 18.98 4.28 -18.32
N ARG A 11 19.69 3.19 -17.99
CA ARG A 11 19.36 1.88 -18.54
C ARG A 11 17.96 1.54 -18.03
N ALA A 12 17.06 1.19 -18.94
CA ALA A 12 15.78 0.62 -18.53
C ALA A 12 16.06 -0.59 -17.62
N LEU A 13 15.37 -0.67 -16.49
CA LEU A 13 15.41 -1.88 -15.65
C LEU A 13 14.97 -3.04 -16.54
N ARG A 14 15.88 -3.97 -16.86
CA ARG A 14 15.58 -5.08 -17.76
C ARG A 14 15.22 -6.28 -16.93
N TYR A 15 14.07 -6.84 -17.24
CA TYR A 15 13.52 -7.96 -16.51
C TYR A 15 14.07 -9.28 -17.08
N LEU A 16 14.84 -10.04 -16.29
CA LEU A 16 15.42 -11.33 -16.72
C LEU A 16 14.51 -12.50 -16.36
N GLY A 17 14.10 -13.30 -17.37
CA GLY A 17 13.51 -14.65 -17.27
C GLY A 17 12.43 -14.85 -16.20
N LYS A 18 11.13 -14.67 -16.54
CA LYS A 18 10.09 -14.55 -15.50
C LYS A 18 8.74 -15.16 -15.88
N THR A 19 8.10 -15.76 -14.89
CA THR A 19 6.67 -16.07 -14.91
C THR A 19 5.88 -14.77 -14.86
N ILE A 20 5.06 -14.52 -15.88
CA ILE A 20 4.18 -13.35 -15.98
C ILE A 20 2.75 -13.83 -15.78
N ALA A 21 2.06 -13.25 -14.81
CA ALA A 21 0.66 -13.49 -14.53
C ALA A 21 -0.18 -12.24 -14.81
N LYS A 22 -1.39 -12.45 -15.31
CA LYS A 22 -2.43 -11.42 -15.42
C LYS A 22 -3.63 -11.89 -14.63
N VAL A 23 -4.14 -11.05 -13.73
CA VAL A 23 -5.27 -11.41 -12.87
C VAL A 23 -6.35 -10.34 -12.95
N VAL A 24 -7.62 -10.75 -13.04
CA VAL A 24 -8.73 -9.83 -12.86
C VAL A 24 -9.74 -10.44 -11.94
N SER A 25 -10.10 -9.71 -10.89
CA SER A 25 -10.97 -10.22 -9.83
C SER A 25 -12.03 -9.21 -9.44
N ARG A 26 -13.24 -9.69 -9.16
CA ARG A 26 -14.34 -8.87 -8.64
C ARG A 26 -14.90 -9.36 -7.32
N LEU A 27 -14.58 -10.59 -6.92
CA LEU A 27 -15.20 -11.28 -5.78
C LEU A 27 -14.16 -11.81 -4.80
N GLU A 28 -13.02 -12.23 -5.32
CA GLU A 28 -11.97 -12.94 -4.61
C GLU A 28 -11.18 -12.01 -3.68
N THR A 29 -10.69 -12.57 -2.58
CA THR A 29 -9.78 -11.88 -1.65
C THR A 29 -8.43 -11.57 -2.29
N ALA A 30 -7.61 -10.77 -1.61
CA ALA A 30 -6.24 -10.49 -2.07
C ALA A 30 -5.42 -11.77 -2.23
N ALA A 31 -5.49 -12.68 -1.26
CA ALA A 31 -4.75 -13.95 -1.29
C ALA A 31 -5.17 -14.85 -2.45
N GLU A 32 -6.48 -14.98 -2.69
CA GLU A 32 -7.02 -15.77 -3.81
C GLU A 32 -6.69 -15.15 -5.17
N THR A 33 -6.71 -13.81 -5.27
CA THR A 33 -6.41 -13.10 -6.52
C THR A 33 -4.91 -13.13 -6.85
N ILE A 34 -4.05 -12.95 -5.84
CA ILE A 34 -2.60 -12.83 -6.02
C ILE A 34 -1.94 -14.21 -6.09
N GLY A 35 -2.39 -15.17 -5.28
CA GLY A 35 -1.80 -16.49 -5.21
C GLY A 35 -0.33 -16.48 -4.75
N PRO A 36 0.41 -17.57 -4.98
CA PRO A 36 1.79 -17.71 -4.51
C PRO A 36 2.74 -16.66 -5.09
N LEU A 37 3.75 -16.25 -4.33
CA LEU A 37 4.76 -15.27 -4.74
C LEU A 37 6.17 -15.88 -4.93
N PRO A 38 6.39 -16.79 -5.91
CA PRO A 38 7.70 -17.38 -6.13
C PRO A 38 8.72 -16.33 -6.64
N PRO A 39 10.02 -16.52 -6.37
CA PRO A 39 11.07 -15.62 -6.86
C PRO A 39 11.01 -15.45 -8.37
N GLY A 40 11.13 -14.21 -8.84
CA GLY A 40 11.06 -13.86 -10.26
C GLY A 40 9.65 -13.64 -10.80
N MET A 41 8.59 -13.87 -10.02
CA MET A 41 7.22 -13.64 -10.47
C MET A 41 6.94 -12.17 -10.80
N ARG A 42 6.15 -11.95 -11.84
CA ARG A 42 5.49 -10.69 -12.13
C ARG A 42 3.99 -10.88 -12.28
N MET A 43 3.24 -9.94 -11.76
CA MET A 43 1.80 -9.92 -11.87
C MET A 43 1.32 -8.52 -12.23
N THR A 44 0.40 -8.44 -13.18
CA THR A 44 -0.44 -7.25 -13.41
C THR A 44 -1.88 -7.64 -13.13
N GLY A 45 -2.55 -6.83 -12.32
CA GLY A 45 -3.86 -7.14 -11.80
C GLY A 45 -4.85 -5.97 -11.86
N VAL A 46 -6.12 -6.29 -12.00
CA VAL A 46 -7.23 -5.34 -11.85
C VAL A 46 -8.26 -5.91 -10.88
N THR A 47 -8.77 -5.07 -9.99
CA THR A 47 -9.82 -5.44 -9.02
C THR A 47 -11.03 -4.52 -9.14
N ALA A 48 -12.15 -4.90 -8.53
CA ALA A 48 -13.30 -4.02 -8.31
C ALA A 48 -13.31 -3.40 -6.89
N GLY A 49 -12.16 -3.37 -6.21
CA GLY A 49 -12.01 -2.79 -4.87
C GLY A 49 -12.48 -3.69 -3.72
N GLN A 50 -12.70 -4.98 -4.00
CA GLN A 50 -13.14 -5.96 -3.01
C GLN A 50 -12.09 -6.19 -1.90
N PHE A 51 -10.81 -5.98 -2.22
CA PHE A 51 -9.69 -5.89 -1.28
C PHE A 51 -8.91 -4.57 -1.45
N SER A 52 -8.11 -4.23 -0.46
CA SER A 52 -7.33 -3.00 -0.35
C SER A 52 -5.83 -3.28 -0.34
N ALA A 53 -5.02 -2.22 -0.38
CA ALA A 53 -3.57 -2.35 -0.36
C ALA A 53 -3.03 -3.04 0.92
N ILE A 54 -3.73 -2.93 2.07
CA ILE A 54 -3.30 -3.63 3.29
C ILE A 54 -3.52 -5.14 3.19
N ASP A 55 -4.58 -5.58 2.48
CA ASP A 55 -4.86 -7.00 2.28
C ASP A 55 -3.79 -7.63 1.36
N ALA A 56 -3.35 -6.89 0.34
CA ALA A 56 -2.23 -7.30 -0.50
C ALA A 56 -0.91 -7.35 0.29
N LEU A 57 -0.64 -6.36 1.14
CA LEU A 57 0.53 -6.34 2.03
C LEU A 57 0.55 -7.55 2.96
N GLU A 58 -0.59 -7.85 3.61
CA GLU A 58 -0.71 -9.00 4.51
C GLU A 58 -0.41 -10.31 3.77
N HIS A 59 -0.99 -10.48 2.58
CA HIS A 59 -0.72 -11.63 1.73
C HIS A 59 0.76 -11.73 1.34
N MET A 60 1.37 -10.62 0.91
CA MET A 60 2.79 -10.59 0.57
C MET A 60 3.69 -10.99 1.74
N VAL A 61 3.40 -10.50 2.96
CA VAL A 61 4.16 -10.89 4.16
C VAL A 61 3.97 -12.37 4.50
N ASN A 62 2.75 -12.90 4.32
CA ASN A 62 2.49 -14.33 4.56
C ASN A 62 3.28 -15.23 3.58
N GLU A 63 3.36 -14.86 2.31
CA GLU A 63 4.08 -15.62 1.29
C GLU A 63 5.61 -15.48 1.39
N LEU A 64 6.10 -14.30 1.77
CA LEU A 64 7.55 -14.00 1.80
C LEU A 64 8.19 -14.26 3.17
N GLY A 65 7.38 -14.53 4.20
CA GLY A 65 7.79 -14.73 5.58
C GLY A 65 8.05 -13.42 6.33
N PRO A 66 8.61 -13.48 7.56
CA PRO A 66 8.91 -12.30 8.35
C PRO A 66 9.73 -11.28 7.56
N ALA A 67 9.24 -10.03 7.50
CA ALA A 67 9.77 -9.03 6.59
C ALA A 67 9.75 -7.62 7.18
N SER A 68 10.65 -6.77 6.68
CA SER A 68 10.51 -5.33 6.84
C SER A 68 9.63 -4.76 5.74
N VAL A 69 8.87 -3.72 6.06
CA VAL A 69 7.87 -3.15 5.17
C VAL A 69 8.06 -1.64 5.00
N ARG A 70 7.94 -1.17 3.77
CA ARG A 70 7.93 0.26 3.42
C ARG A 70 6.66 0.57 2.65
N VAL A 71 5.94 1.59 3.08
CA VAL A 71 4.67 1.96 2.46
C VAL A 71 4.69 3.42 2.08
N SER A 72 4.47 3.71 0.81
CA SER A 72 4.12 5.04 0.34
C SER A 72 2.64 5.05 -0.03
N THR A 73 1.90 6.05 0.43
CA THR A 73 0.49 6.23 0.02
C THR A 73 0.05 7.68 0.21
N TRP A 74 -1.04 8.06 -0.47
CA TRP A 74 -1.62 9.40 -0.29
C TRP A 74 -2.49 9.48 0.97
N THR A 75 -3.23 8.40 1.29
CA THR A 75 -4.15 8.35 2.45
C THR A 75 -4.20 6.99 3.09
N THR A 76 -4.60 6.99 4.36
CA THR A 76 -4.84 5.79 5.17
C THR A 76 -6.29 5.75 5.68
N GLY A 77 -6.80 4.57 6.02
CA GLY A 77 -8.11 4.36 6.66
C GLY A 77 -8.00 3.74 8.05
N ILE A 78 -9.08 3.80 8.84
CA ILE A 78 -9.15 3.23 10.20
C ILE A 78 -9.10 1.69 10.16
N TYR A 79 -9.72 1.07 9.16
CA TYR A 79 -9.76 -0.39 8.99
C TYR A 79 -8.36 -1.02 8.90
N ASP A 80 -7.39 -0.27 8.40
CA ASP A 80 -6.03 -0.75 8.16
C ASP A 80 -5.19 -0.81 9.45
N VAL A 81 -5.61 -0.13 10.51
CA VAL A 81 -4.88 -0.03 11.79
C VAL A 81 -4.90 -1.35 12.57
N GLU A 82 -6.08 -1.96 12.69
CA GLU A 82 -6.26 -3.19 13.46
C GLU A 82 -5.50 -4.36 12.82
N ARG A 83 -5.57 -4.46 11.49
CA ARG A 83 -4.81 -5.42 10.67
C ARG A 83 -3.31 -5.24 10.86
N THR A 84 -2.81 -4.00 10.72
CA THR A 84 -1.38 -3.71 10.85
C THR A 84 -0.88 -4.02 12.26
N ARG A 85 -1.70 -3.75 13.29
CA ARG A 85 -1.39 -4.10 14.69
C ARG A 85 -1.24 -5.61 14.86
N ALA A 86 -2.20 -6.39 14.36
CA ALA A 86 -2.18 -7.85 14.49
C ALA A 86 -0.92 -8.46 13.84
N ILE A 87 -0.61 -8.05 12.61
CA ILE A 87 0.56 -8.58 11.89
C ILE A 87 1.87 -8.24 12.60
N ARG A 88 1.97 -7.02 13.17
CA ARG A 88 3.16 -6.60 13.93
C ARG A 88 3.31 -7.36 15.25
N VAL A 89 2.20 -7.59 15.97
CA VAL A 89 2.21 -8.37 17.23
C VAL A 89 2.61 -9.82 16.99
N ASP A 90 2.19 -10.40 15.85
CA ASP A 90 2.55 -11.77 15.48
C ASP A 90 4.00 -11.92 14.97
N GLY A 91 4.82 -10.87 15.01
CA GLY A 91 6.23 -10.89 14.62
C GLY A 91 6.48 -11.04 13.12
N ARG A 92 5.42 -11.01 12.29
CA ARG A 92 5.50 -11.15 10.83
C ARG A 92 6.05 -9.89 10.15
N ILE A 93 5.82 -8.71 10.73
CA ILE A 93 6.46 -7.46 10.31
C ILE A 93 7.54 -7.09 11.33
N THR A 94 8.80 -7.15 10.89
CA THR A 94 9.98 -6.90 11.76
C THR A 94 10.28 -5.41 11.91
N ASP A 95 9.93 -4.61 10.91
CA ASP A 95 10.07 -3.15 10.90
C ASP A 95 9.10 -2.54 9.87
N VAL A 96 8.55 -1.35 10.15
CA VAL A 96 7.61 -0.70 9.23
C VAL A 96 7.81 0.81 9.19
N ARG A 97 7.76 1.37 7.98
CA ARG A 97 7.86 2.81 7.73
C ARG A 97 6.85 3.27 6.69
N PHE A 98 6.32 4.47 6.89
CA PHE A 98 5.30 5.10 6.06
C PHE A 98 5.75 6.47 5.54
N LEU A 99 5.68 6.65 4.22
CA LEU A 99 5.71 7.94 3.55
C LEU A 99 4.27 8.32 3.20
N LEU A 100 3.79 9.43 3.75
CA LEU A 100 2.42 9.90 3.57
C LEU A 100 2.39 11.29 2.95
N ASP A 101 1.34 11.55 2.16
CA ASP A 101 1.15 12.89 1.62
C ASP A 101 0.82 13.90 2.71
N ARG A 102 1.57 14.99 2.74
CA ARG A 102 1.38 16.06 3.72
C ARG A 102 -0.03 16.64 3.70
N GLY A 103 -0.57 16.91 2.51
CA GLY A 103 -1.81 17.66 2.34
C GLY A 103 -3.03 16.95 2.92
N THR A 104 -3.05 15.62 2.86
CA THR A 104 -4.18 14.84 3.39
C THR A 104 -3.95 14.40 4.82
N PHE A 105 -2.72 14.00 5.15
CA PHE A 105 -2.42 13.51 6.49
C PHE A 105 -2.61 14.61 7.55
N GLU A 106 -2.24 15.86 7.24
CA GLU A 106 -2.44 16.99 8.16
C GLU A 106 -3.93 17.36 8.36
N LYS A 107 -4.80 17.09 7.39
CA LYS A 107 -6.22 17.48 7.41
C LYS A 107 -7.14 16.45 8.04
N SER A 108 -6.66 15.23 8.28
CA SER A 108 -7.49 14.14 8.77
C SER A 108 -6.84 13.36 9.90
N PRO A 109 -6.64 14.01 11.07
CA PRO A 109 -6.04 13.37 12.24
C PRO A 109 -6.77 12.10 12.70
N GLN A 110 -8.07 11.96 12.43
CA GLN A 110 -8.86 10.76 12.73
C GLN A 110 -8.44 9.50 11.95
N PHE A 111 -7.83 9.65 10.76
CA PHE A 111 -7.33 8.51 9.98
C PHE A 111 -5.85 8.22 10.22
N ALA A 112 -5.12 9.25 10.65
CA ALA A 112 -3.70 9.22 10.94
C ALA A 112 -3.38 8.72 12.35
N GLY A 113 -4.10 9.26 13.34
CA GLY A 113 -3.84 9.09 14.76
C GLY A 113 -3.82 7.65 15.24
N PRO A 114 -4.79 6.80 14.88
CA PRO A 114 -4.77 5.39 15.28
C PRO A 114 -3.54 4.62 14.75
N LEU A 115 -3.07 4.93 13.54
CA LEU A 115 -1.85 4.34 12.99
C LEU A 115 -0.61 4.83 13.73
N ILE A 116 -0.55 6.12 14.06
CA ILE A 116 0.54 6.71 14.86
C ILE A 116 0.58 6.09 16.25
N GLU A 117 -0.58 5.90 16.89
CA GLU A 117 -0.71 5.28 18.21
C GLU A 117 -0.17 3.85 18.23
N VAL A 118 -0.51 3.05 17.21
CA VAL A 118 -0.07 1.65 17.12
C VAL A 118 1.39 1.53 16.73
N LEU A 119 1.87 2.36 15.80
CA LEU A 119 3.19 2.17 15.21
C LEU A 119 4.30 3.06 15.76
N GLY A 120 3.91 4.14 16.44
CA GLY A 120 4.78 5.20 16.93
C GLY A 120 5.07 6.26 15.88
N GLU A 121 5.23 7.51 16.32
CA GLU A 121 5.51 8.67 15.46
C GLU A 121 6.74 8.47 14.56
N SER A 122 7.75 7.74 15.06
CA SER A 122 8.99 7.49 14.33
C SER A 122 8.80 6.70 13.04
N ALA A 123 7.70 5.94 12.92
CA ALA A 123 7.35 5.13 11.77
C ALA A 123 6.81 5.96 10.58
N PHE A 124 6.58 7.27 10.74
CA PHE A 124 5.95 8.11 9.72
C PHE A 124 6.82 9.28 9.28
N ARG A 125 6.71 9.64 8.00
CA ARG A 125 7.16 10.92 7.45
C ARG A 125 6.09 11.47 6.51
N CYS A 126 6.01 12.80 6.45
CA CYS A 126 5.12 13.55 5.56
C CYS A 126 5.92 14.36 4.54
N LEU A 127 5.53 14.23 3.28
CA LEU A 127 6.11 14.94 2.15
C LEU A 127 5.10 14.96 1.00
N SER A 128 5.43 15.61 -0.12
CA SER A 128 4.57 15.54 -1.31
C SER A 128 4.81 14.21 -2.02
N VAL A 129 3.93 13.24 -1.79
CA VAL A 129 4.05 11.91 -2.40
C VAL A 129 2.67 11.37 -2.77
N HIS A 130 2.49 11.01 -4.04
CA HIS A 130 1.25 10.40 -4.52
C HIS A 130 1.44 8.95 -4.98
N ALA A 131 2.67 8.43 -4.95
CA ALA A 131 2.97 7.05 -5.27
C ALA A 131 2.35 6.12 -4.23
N LYS A 132 1.65 5.07 -4.69
CA LYS A 132 1.16 4.00 -3.82
C LYS A 132 2.00 2.75 -4.07
N VAL A 133 2.95 2.55 -3.18
CA VAL A 133 3.98 1.52 -3.30
C VAL A 133 4.13 0.85 -1.95
N ILE A 134 4.11 -0.47 -1.95
CA ILE A 134 4.45 -1.31 -0.80
C ILE A 134 5.67 -2.13 -1.19
N ILE A 135 6.69 -2.09 -0.35
CA ILE A 135 7.90 -2.89 -0.48
C ILE A 135 7.91 -3.84 0.71
N VAL A 136 8.01 -5.14 0.44
CA VAL A 136 8.17 -6.20 1.44
C VAL A 136 9.55 -6.81 1.23
N ASP A 137 10.43 -6.66 2.22
CA ASP A 137 11.78 -7.22 2.21
C ASP A 137 11.89 -8.31 3.27
N GLY A 138 11.75 -9.57 2.84
CA GLY A 138 12.02 -10.75 3.64
C GLY A 138 13.50 -11.16 3.65
N GLY A 139 14.35 -10.58 2.80
CA GLY A 139 15.73 -11.02 2.51
C GLY A 139 15.91 -11.52 1.07
N PRO A 140 17.14 -11.92 0.67
CA PRO A 140 17.46 -12.29 -0.70
C PRO A 140 16.51 -13.34 -1.30
N GLY A 141 16.01 -13.09 -2.51
CA GLY A 141 15.03 -13.92 -3.19
C GLY A 141 13.61 -13.89 -2.62
N ARG A 142 13.36 -13.14 -1.54
CA ARG A 142 12.04 -12.99 -0.88
C ARG A 142 11.64 -11.53 -0.74
N ARG A 143 11.95 -10.75 -1.78
CA ARG A 143 11.59 -9.32 -1.87
C ARG A 143 10.52 -9.13 -2.91
N ALA A 144 9.52 -8.33 -2.58
CA ALA A 144 8.51 -7.95 -3.54
C ALA A 144 8.11 -6.48 -3.44
N VAL A 145 7.70 -5.93 -4.58
CA VAL A 145 7.14 -4.60 -4.69
C VAL A 145 5.73 -4.70 -5.23
N PHE A 146 4.78 -4.13 -4.50
CA PHE A 146 3.41 -3.90 -4.94
C PHE A 146 3.24 -2.43 -5.29
N ARG A 147 2.74 -2.15 -6.49
CA ARG A 147 2.43 -0.79 -6.96
C ARG A 147 0.99 -0.76 -7.37
N SER A 148 0.25 0.27 -6.99
CA SER A 148 -1.17 0.31 -7.35
C SER A 148 -1.70 1.73 -7.48
N SER A 149 -2.95 1.81 -7.93
CA SER A 149 -3.77 3.00 -7.77
C SER A 149 -4.41 3.10 -6.37
N MET A 150 -4.43 1.99 -5.61
CA MET A 150 -5.08 1.89 -4.29
C MET A 150 -4.33 2.71 -3.24
N ASN A 151 -5.06 3.52 -2.49
CA ASN A 151 -4.55 4.02 -1.22
C ASN A 151 -4.66 2.95 -0.13
N LEU A 152 -4.14 3.24 1.07
CA LEU A 152 -4.21 2.33 2.20
C LEU A 152 -5.55 2.48 2.94
N ASN A 153 -6.63 2.33 2.19
CA ASN A 153 -8.00 2.32 2.70
C ASN A 153 -8.87 1.45 1.79
N LYS A 154 -9.94 0.85 2.35
CA LYS A 154 -10.89 0.10 1.53
C LYS A 154 -11.69 1.04 0.62
N ASN A 155 -11.56 0.82 -0.67
CA ASN A 155 -12.18 1.63 -1.71
C ASN A 155 -12.87 0.74 -2.74
N LEU A 156 -14.20 0.76 -2.79
CA LEU A 156 -15.02 -0.09 -3.69
C LEU A 156 -15.05 0.44 -5.14
N ARG A 157 -13.88 0.84 -5.65
CA ARG A 157 -13.68 1.31 -7.04
C ARG A 157 -12.76 0.33 -7.75
N THR A 158 -12.79 0.37 -9.08
CA THR A 158 -11.83 -0.38 -9.87
C THR A 158 -10.43 0.15 -9.62
N GLU A 159 -9.49 -0.75 -9.36
CA GLU A 159 -8.11 -0.40 -9.01
C GLU A 159 -7.16 -1.33 -9.77
N GLN A 160 -6.11 -0.77 -10.36
CA GLN A 160 -5.03 -1.56 -10.93
C GLN A 160 -3.90 -1.77 -9.92
N PHE A 161 -3.19 -2.89 -10.04
CA PHE A 161 -1.98 -3.15 -9.29
C PHE A 161 -0.98 -3.99 -10.09
N ASP A 162 0.28 -3.91 -9.69
CA ASP A 162 1.36 -4.74 -10.18
C ASP A 162 2.17 -5.28 -8.99
N ILE A 163 2.60 -6.54 -9.07
CA ILE A 163 3.54 -7.15 -8.12
C ILE A 163 4.76 -7.65 -8.88
N ASP A 164 5.94 -7.30 -8.38
CA ASP A 164 7.21 -7.88 -8.81
C ASP A 164 7.90 -8.55 -7.62
N VAL A 165 8.09 -9.88 -7.66
CA VAL A 165 8.92 -10.61 -6.70
C VAL A 165 10.34 -10.65 -7.25
N ASP A 166 11.10 -9.58 -6.99
CA ASP A 166 12.41 -9.38 -7.59
C ASP A 166 13.30 -8.45 -6.75
N ASP A 167 14.52 -8.90 -6.48
CA ASP A 167 15.47 -8.19 -5.63
C ASP A 167 15.96 -6.86 -6.26
N GLU A 168 16.08 -6.78 -7.59
CA GLU A 168 16.55 -5.57 -8.28
C GLU A 168 15.46 -4.49 -8.28
N VAL A 169 14.21 -4.88 -8.57
CA VAL A 169 13.04 -3.99 -8.48
C VAL A 169 12.84 -3.52 -7.04
N ALA A 170 12.89 -4.43 -6.06
CA ALA A 170 12.77 -4.08 -4.66
C ALA A 170 13.90 -3.14 -4.22
N GLY A 171 15.14 -3.40 -4.64
CA GLY A 171 16.28 -2.53 -4.37
C GLY A 171 16.09 -1.11 -4.94
N PHE A 172 15.59 -0.99 -6.17
CA PHE A 172 15.30 0.32 -6.77
C PHE A 172 14.27 1.12 -5.96
N TYR A 173 13.15 0.49 -5.59
CA TYR A 173 12.11 1.18 -4.81
C TYR A 173 12.55 1.44 -3.36
N ALA A 174 13.38 0.58 -2.77
CA ALA A 174 13.95 0.81 -1.45
C ALA A 174 14.87 2.03 -1.46
N LEU A 175 15.75 2.17 -2.46
CA LEU A 175 16.59 3.35 -2.63
C LEU A 175 15.78 4.64 -2.79
N TRP A 176 14.70 4.60 -3.58
CA TRP A 176 13.78 5.72 -3.72
C TRP A 176 13.11 6.07 -2.39
N PHE A 177 12.58 5.07 -1.68
CA PHE A 177 11.91 5.26 -0.39
C PHE A 177 12.86 5.84 0.65
N ASP A 178 14.05 5.26 0.80
CA ASP A 178 15.05 5.68 1.78
C ASP A 178 15.58 7.08 1.45
N GLY A 179 15.77 7.42 0.17
CA GLY A 179 16.12 8.79 -0.23
C GLY A 179 15.09 9.82 0.23
N LEU A 180 13.80 9.56 0.02
CA LEU A 180 12.71 10.43 0.49
C LEU A 180 12.60 10.45 2.02
N TRP A 181 12.82 9.31 2.66
CA TRP A 181 12.80 9.17 4.11
C TRP A 181 13.92 9.99 4.77
N GLU A 182 15.13 9.92 4.23
CA GLU A 182 16.28 10.70 4.69
C GLU A 182 16.06 12.19 4.43
N GLU A 183 15.63 12.58 3.23
CA GLU A 183 15.33 13.98 2.90
C GLU A 183 14.31 14.59 3.86
N SER A 184 13.19 13.90 4.07
CA SER A 184 12.14 14.34 5.00
C SER A 184 12.63 14.36 6.46
N GLY A 185 13.63 13.55 6.81
CA GLY A 185 14.24 13.52 8.13
C GLY A 185 15.26 14.63 8.41
N ARG A 186 15.72 15.38 7.40
CA ARG A 186 16.72 16.45 7.58
C ARG A 186 16.19 17.68 8.31
N THR A 187 14.87 17.87 8.34
CA THR A 187 14.24 18.96 9.09
C THR A 187 13.52 18.40 10.32
N ASN A 188 13.60 19.12 11.44
CA ASN A 188 12.84 18.79 12.66
C ASN A 188 11.31 18.93 12.45
N ASP A 189 10.90 19.54 11.33
CA ASP A 189 9.51 19.82 11.01
C ASP A 189 8.70 18.54 10.84
N ASN A 190 9.28 17.48 10.25
CA ASN A 190 8.56 16.24 10.02
C ASN A 190 8.09 15.59 11.33
N ARG A 191 8.98 15.43 12.32
CA ARG A 191 8.60 14.87 13.62
C ARG A 191 7.57 15.75 14.33
N ARG A 192 7.75 17.07 14.29
CA ARG A 192 6.79 18.02 14.86
C ARG A 192 5.41 17.96 14.20
N ILE A 193 5.35 17.76 12.89
CA ILE A 193 4.10 17.60 12.14
C ILE A 193 3.38 16.32 12.59
N ILE A 194 4.09 15.19 12.66
CA ILE A 194 3.50 13.92 13.10
C ILE A 194 3.00 14.02 14.54
N ALA A 195 3.81 14.57 15.45
CA ALA A 195 3.41 14.82 16.84
C ALA A 195 2.16 15.71 16.92
N ALA A 196 2.14 16.83 16.18
CA ALA A 196 0.99 17.74 16.16
C ALA A 196 -0.28 17.10 15.54
N ILE A 197 -0.14 16.14 14.63
CA ILE A 197 -1.26 15.35 14.11
C ILE A 197 -1.79 14.42 15.21
N TYR A 198 -0.89 13.74 15.93
CA TYR A 198 -1.27 12.84 17.00
C TYR A 198 -1.91 13.58 18.18
N ASP A 199 -1.38 14.74 18.58
CA ASP A 199 -1.98 15.59 19.60
C ASP A 199 -3.40 16.03 19.22
N ARG A 200 -3.59 16.44 17.96
CA ARG A 200 -4.92 16.79 17.44
C ARG A 200 -5.86 15.59 17.43
N TYR A 201 -5.37 14.39 17.10
CA TYR A 201 -6.16 13.16 17.21
C TYR A 201 -6.60 12.92 18.65
N ARG A 202 -5.68 12.99 19.63
CA ARG A 202 -5.98 12.78 21.05
C ARG A 202 -6.97 13.80 21.62
N ALA A 203 -7.03 14.99 21.03
CA ALA A 203 -8.00 16.03 21.39
C ALA A 203 -9.40 15.82 20.77
N LEU A 204 -9.58 14.86 19.84
CA LEU A 204 -10.88 14.57 19.27
C LEU A 204 -11.78 13.85 20.29
N PRO A 205 -13.08 14.18 20.35
CA PRO A 205 -14.04 13.42 21.14
C PRO A 205 -14.06 11.94 20.71
N GLY A 206 -13.84 11.02 21.66
CA GLY A 206 -13.81 9.58 21.41
C GLY A 206 -12.44 9.02 20.98
N ALA A 207 -11.37 9.83 20.99
CA ALA A 207 -10.01 9.32 20.78
C ALA A 207 -9.61 8.32 21.88
N GLY A 208 -9.07 7.16 21.49
CA GLY A 208 -8.67 6.09 22.42
C GLY A 208 -9.79 5.17 22.91
N ALA A 209 -11.06 5.43 22.55
CA ALA A 209 -12.07 4.39 22.66
C ALA A 209 -11.75 3.30 21.63
N PRO A 210 -11.87 1.99 21.94
CA PRO A 210 -11.91 0.99 20.89
C PRO A 210 -12.97 1.42 19.90
N ALA A 211 -12.68 1.33 18.59
CA ALA A 211 -13.67 1.62 17.58
C ALA A 211 -14.81 0.59 17.74
N THR A 212 -15.76 0.86 18.63
CA THR A 212 -17.10 0.30 18.52
C THR A 212 -17.54 0.74 17.14
N GLY A 213 -17.73 -0.23 16.25
CA GLY A 213 -18.03 -0.03 14.83
C GLY A 213 -19.39 0.64 14.57
N GLU A 214 -19.74 1.66 15.35
CA GLU A 214 -21.02 2.35 15.33
C GLU A 214 -20.80 3.87 15.39
N ALA A 215 -20.48 4.40 14.21
CA ALA A 215 -21.11 5.60 13.69
C ALA A 215 -21.29 5.46 12.17
N LEU A 216 -21.84 4.32 11.75
CA LEU A 216 -22.65 4.20 10.54
C LEU A 216 -24.10 4.53 10.94
N GLN A 217 -24.37 5.77 11.35
CA GLN A 217 -25.75 6.25 11.39
C GLN A 217 -26.05 6.92 10.05
N ASP A 218 -27.04 6.32 9.36
CA ASP A 218 -27.66 6.73 8.10
C ASP A 218 -26.77 6.87 6.86
N ARG A 219 -25.98 5.82 6.57
CA ARG A 219 -25.67 5.51 5.17
C ARG A 219 -26.50 4.31 4.72
N PRO A 220 -27.17 4.38 3.55
CA PRO A 220 -27.94 3.26 3.05
C PRO A 220 -27.03 2.03 3.01
N ASP A 221 -27.55 0.90 3.50
CA ASP A 221 -26.85 -0.37 3.63
C ASP A 221 -26.11 -0.75 2.33
N LEU A 222 -24.81 -0.45 2.26
CA LEU A 222 -23.97 -0.77 1.12
C LEU A 222 -23.73 -2.29 0.99
N ARG A 223 -24.08 -3.09 2.01
CA ARG A 223 -24.03 -4.56 1.92
C ARG A 223 -25.16 -5.11 1.03
N GLN A 224 -26.17 -4.30 0.71
CA GLN A 224 -27.25 -4.67 -0.19
C GLN A 224 -27.08 -4.20 -1.63
N ARG A 225 -26.05 -3.42 -1.95
CA ARG A 225 -25.73 -3.16 -3.36
C ARG A 225 -24.96 -4.36 -3.91
N ARG A 226 -25.67 -5.49 -4.08
CA ARG A 226 -25.30 -6.49 -5.08
C ARG A 226 -25.06 -5.72 -6.36
N VAL A 227 -23.82 -5.73 -6.84
CA VAL A 227 -23.48 -5.26 -8.17
C VAL A 227 -24.49 -5.89 -9.12
N ARG A 228 -25.42 -5.10 -9.66
CA ARG A 228 -26.40 -5.64 -10.60
C ARG A 228 -25.62 -5.99 -11.86
N LYS A 229 -26.01 -7.04 -12.57
CA LYS A 229 -25.33 -7.49 -13.80
C LYS A 229 -25.15 -6.36 -14.85
N GLY A 230 -25.91 -5.27 -14.74
CA GLY A 230 -25.79 -4.06 -15.58
C GLY A 230 -24.91 -2.92 -15.05
N ASP A 231 -24.37 -2.98 -13.83
CA ASP A 231 -23.42 -1.99 -13.28
C ASP A 231 -21.95 -2.30 -13.66
N VAL A 232 -21.78 -3.32 -14.50
CA VAL A 232 -20.49 -3.87 -14.92
C VAL A 232 -20.17 -3.31 -16.30
N THR A 233 -19.21 -2.39 -16.39
CA THR A 233 -18.74 -1.80 -17.66
C THR A 233 -17.96 -2.80 -18.54
N MET A 234 -17.53 -3.93 -17.99
CA MET A 234 -16.85 -5.03 -18.71
C MET A 234 -17.34 -6.39 -18.17
N THR A 235 -18.07 -7.14 -18.98
CA THR A 235 -18.60 -8.47 -18.64
C THR A 235 -17.50 -9.46 -18.25
N LEU A 236 -17.85 -10.60 -17.63
CA LEU A 236 -16.89 -11.68 -17.39
C LEU A 236 -16.20 -12.12 -18.70
N ALA A 237 -16.92 -12.13 -19.82
CA ALA A 237 -16.33 -12.42 -21.13
C ALA A 237 -15.31 -11.35 -21.56
N ASP A 238 -15.58 -10.07 -21.28
CA ASP A 238 -14.63 -8.98 -21.54
C ASP A 238 -13.39 -9.05 -20.63
N LEU A 239 -13.51 -9.64 -19.44
CA LEU A 239 -12.38 -9.86 -18.54
C LEU A 239 -11.50 -11.02 -18.99
N HIS A 240 -12.11 -12.13 -19.43
CA HIS A 240 -11.37 -13.27 -19.96
C HIS A 240 -10.61 -12.88 -21.25
N SER A 241 -11.22 -12.05 -22.11
CA SER A 241 -10.56 -11.58 -23.34
C SER A 241 -9.33 -10.69 -23.08
N LEU A 242 -9.23 -10.02 -21.91
CA LEU A 242 -8.03 -9.27 -21.51
C LEU A 242 -6.85 -10.17 -21.12
N ILE A 243 -7.14 -11.37 -20.61
CA ILE A 243 -6.14 -12.32 -20.12
C ILE A 243 -5.57 -13.15 -21.28
N GLY A 244 -6.39 -13.41 -22.31
CA GLY A 244 -5.97 -14.01 -23.57
C GLY A 244 -5.89 -15.53 -23.51
N ASP A 245 -6.97 -16.17 -23.06
CA ASP A 245 -7.19 -17.61 -23.26
C ASP A 245 -7.34 -17.96 -24.75
#